data_AF-A0A920PVK3-F1
#
_entry.id   AF-A0A920PVK3-F1
#
_cell.length_a   1.000
_cell.length_b   1.000
_cell.length_c   1.000
_cell.angle_alpha   90.00
_cell.angle_beta   90.00
_cell.angle_gamma   90.00
#
_symmetry.space_group_name_H-M   'P 1'
#
loop_
_entity.id
_entity.type
_entity.pdbx_description
1 polymer ?
#
loop_
_entity_poly.entity_id
_entity_poly.type
_entity_poly.pdbx_seq_one_letter_code
_entity_poly.pdbx_strand_id
1 'polypeptide(L)' 'MAAIGGPEKVTRAIKELEDNHVTNFISYLDAGGLDFNQVSNSLRLFAEKVIPNFR' A
#
# COMPACT_ATOMS: atom_id res chain seq x y z
N MET A 1 -10.02 0.90 6.06
CA MET A 1 -9.20 -0.31 6.28
C MET A 1 -7.73 0.11 6.35
N ALA A 2 -6.97 -0.36 7.35
CA ALA A 2 -5.53 -0.06 7.44
C ALA A 2 -4.73 -1.28 6.96
N ALA A 3 -4.14 -1.20 5.77
CA ALA A 3 -3.28 -2.25 5.24
C ALA A 3 -1.83 -2.04 5.72
N ILE A 4 -1.55 -2.44 6.97
CA ILE A 4 -0.23 -2.28 7.61
C ILE A 4 0.50 -3.62 7.62
N GLY A 5 1.70 -3.65 7.02
CA GLY A 5 2.58 -4.81 6.97
C GLY A 5 3.49 -4.80 5.75
N GLY A 6 4.05 -5.97 5.41
CA GLY A 6 4.88 -6.14 4.21
C GLY A 6 4.07 -6.17 2.90
N PRO A 7 4.76 -6.15 1.74
CA PRO A 7 4.12 -6.03 0.43
C PRO A 7 3.03 -7.07 0.15
N GLU A 8 3.25 -8.33 0.52
CA GLU A 8 2.27 -9.40 0.29
C GLU A 8 0.94 -9.16 1.00
N LYS A 9 1.00 -8.66 2.24
CA LYS A 9 -0.19 -8.34 3.03
C LYS A 9 -0.93 -7.13 2.44
N VAL A 10 -0.18 -6.11 2.02
CA VAL A 10 -0.76 -4.92 1.38
C VAL A 10 -1.40 -5.29 0.04
N THR A 11 -0.73 -6.08 -0.80
CA THR A 11 -1.26 -6.58 -2.07
C THR A 11 -2.55 -7.38 -1.86
N ARG A 12 -2.59 -8.27 -0.86
CA ARG A 12 -3.83 -9.02 -0.55
C ARG A 12 -4.97 -8.08 -0.15
N ALA A 13 -4.70 -7.09 0.70
CA ALA A 13 -5.71 -6.13 1.13
C ALA A 13 -6.25 -5.28 -0.04
N ILE A 14 -5.42 -4.93 -1.02
CA ILE A 14 -5.86 -4.21 -2.23
C ILE A 14 -6.69 -5.13 -3.14
N LYS A 15 -6.30 -6.40 -3.32
CA LYS A 15 -7.12 -7.36 -4.08
C LYS A 15 -8.50 -7.56 -3.48
N GLU A 16 -8.62 -7.58 -2.15
CA GLU A 16 -9.92 -7.60 -1.48
C GLU A 16 -10.77 -6.35 -1.82
N LEU A 17 -10.15 -5.19 -2.07
CA LEU A 17 -10.87 -4.00 -2.53
C LEU A 17 -11.30 -4.14 -4.01
N GLU A 18 -10.45 -4.70 -4.88
CA GLU A 18 -10.81 -4.99 -6.28
C GLU A 18 -11.96 -6.00 -6.38
N ASP A 19 -11.94 -7.05 -5.54
CA ASP A 19 -13.02 -8.04 -5.42
C ASP A 19 -14.35 -7.39 -4.99
N ASN A 20 -14.26 -6.26 -4.26
CA ASN A 20 -15.39 -5.41 -3.89
C ASN A 20 -15.68 -4.28 -4.90
N HIS A 21 -15.18 -4.40 -6.13
CA HIS A 21 -15.40 -3.47 -7.24
C HIS A 21 -14.81 -2.06 -7.05
N VAL A 22 -13.85 -1.87 -6.15
CA VAL A 22 -13.09 -0.62 -6.06
C VAL A 22 -12.08 -0.58 -7.20
N THR A 23 -12.21 0.42 -8.08
CA THR A 23 -11.35 0.57 -9.27
C THR A 23 -10.20 1.56 -9.06
N ASN A 24 -10.32 2.44 -8.06
CA ASN A 24 -9.34 3.47 -7.76
C ASN A 24 -9.24 3.63 -6.24
N PHE A 25 -8.03 3.72 -5.71
CA PHE A 25 -7.80 4.04 -4.31
C PHE A 25 -6.59 4.96 -4.15
N ILE A 26 -6.57 5.70 -3.04
CA ILE A 26 -5.43 6.52 -2.65
C ILE A 26 -4.89 5.94 -1.34
N SER A 27 -3.59 5.65 -1.32
CA SER A 27 -2.91 5.17 -0.11
C SER A 27 -2.32 6.35 0.67
N TYR A 28 -2.60 6.38 1.97
CA TYR A 28 -1.98 7.33 2.90
C TYR A 28 -0.89 6.59 3.69
N LEU A 29 0.38 6.94 3.46
CA LEU A 29 1.53 6.26 4.05
C LEU A 29 2.19 7.03 5.20
N ASP A 30 1.84 8.30 5.39
CA ASP A 30 2.38 9.14 6.46
C ASP A 30 1.50 9.04 7.72
N ALA A 31 1.56 7.91 8.40
CA ALA A 31 0.95 7.80 9.72
C ALA A 31 1.87 8.51 10.73
N GLY A 32 1.45 9.68 11.22
CA GLY A 32 2.28 10.56 12.06
C GLY A 32 3.07 9.83 13.15
N GLY A 33 4.29 10.32 13.42
CA GLY A 33 5.26 9.65 14.30
C GLY A 33 6.30 8.80 13.56
N LEU A 34 6.21 8.72 12.23
CA LEU A 34 7.24 8.13 11.37
C LEU A 34 8.25 9.19 10.92
N ASP A 35 9.51 8.78 10.82
CA ASP A 35 10.54 9.63 10.23
C ASP A 35 10.53 9.58 8.69
N PHE A 36 11.23 10.54 8.06
CA PHE A 36 11.30 10.64 6.60
C PHE A 36 11.78 9.35 5.93
N ASN A 37 12.79 8.68 6.49
CA ASN A 37 13.35 7.47 5.88
C ASN A 37 12.35 6.31 5.96
N GLN A 38 11.59 6.20 7.05
CA GLN A 38 10.52 5.21 7.18
C GLN A 38 9.45 5.43 6.10
N VAL A 39 8.94 6.66 5.96
CA VAL A 39 7.93 6.99 4.94
C VAL A 39 8.48 6.78 3.52
N SER A 40 9.69 7.28 3.25
CA SER A 40 10.34 7.19 1.94
C SER A 40 10.60 5.73 1.53
N ASN A 41 11.08 4.90 2.47
CA ASN A 41 11.29 3.48 2.21
C ASN A 41 9.96 2.74 1.98
N SER A 42 8.91 3.05 2.73
CA SER A 42 7.57 2.49 2.50
C SER A 42 7.01 2.88 1.13
N LEU A 43 7.19 4.14 0.72
CA LEU A 43 6.82 4.61 -0.63
C LEU A 43 7.57 3.84 -1.73
N ARG A 44 8.89 3.70 -1.59
CA ARG A 44 9.70 2.93 -2.56
C ARG A 44 9.24 1.47 -2.62
N LEU A 45 9.03 0.84 -1.47
CA LEU A 45 8.60 -0.55 -1.40
C LEU A 45 7.20 -0.74 -2.00
N PHE A 46 6.28 0.19 -1.76
CA PHE A 46 4.96 0.19 -2.36
C PHE A 46 5.05 0.31 -3.89
N ALA A 47 5.83 1.25 -4.40
CA ALA A 47 6.02 1.45 -5.84
C ALA A 47 6.67 0.25 -6.53
N GLU A 48 7.67 -0.37 -5.91
CA GLU A 48 8.45 -1.46 -6.52
C GLU A 48 7.80 -2.84 -6.36
N LYS A 49 7.06 -3.08 -5.27
CA LYS A 49 6.59 -4.42 -4.90
C LYS A 49 5.08 -4.57 -4.86
N VAL A 50 4.32 -3.47 -4.76
CA VAL A 50 2.86 -3.51 -4.67
C VAL A 50 2.23 -3.09 -5.99
N ILE A 51 2.50 -1.87 -6.48
CA ILE A 51 1.90 -1.32 -7.72
C ILE A 51 1.98 -2.28 -8.92
N PRO A 52 3.11 -2.98 -9.20
CA PRO A 52 3.21 -3.84 -10.38
C PRO A 52 2.27 -5.05 -10.39
N ASN A 53 1.59 -5.37 -9.28
CA ASN A 53 0.63 -6.46 -9.22
C ASN A 53 -0.78 -6.07 -9.69
N PHE A 54 -1.01 -4.79 -10.00
CA PHE A 54 -2.32 -4.23 -10.35
C PHE A 54 -2.24 -3.60 -11.75
N ARG A 55 -3.35 -3.61 -12.50
CA ARG A 55 -3.43 -3.14 -13.89
C ARG A 55 -4.54 -2.14 -14.09
#